data_AF-A0A838K297-F1
#
_entry.id   AF-A0A838K297-F1
#
_cell.length_a   1.000
_cell.length_b   1.000
_cell.length_c   1.000
_cell.angle_alpha   90.00
_cell.angle_beta   90.00
_cell.angle_gamma   90.00
#
_symmetry.space_group_name_H-M   'P 1'
#
loop_
_entity.id
_entity.type
_entity.pdbx_description
1 polymer ?
#
loop_
_entity_poly.entity_id
_entity_poly.type
_entity_poly.pdbx_seq_one_letter_code
_entity_poly.pdbx_strand_id
1 'polypeptide(L)' 'MSALLAQAQQLQEQLVAAQESLGHAQVTGSAASGLVTAVVTGTGELVSVAIKPEACDPEDAETLGDMVV' A
#
# COMPACT_ATOMS: atom_id res chain seq x y z
N MET A 1 5.96 -29.11 30.59
CA MET A 1 5.11 -29.21 29.37
C MET A 1 4.19 -28.00 29.18
N SER A 2 3.72 -27.34 30.24
CA SER A 2 2.89 -26.12 30.17
C SER A 2 3.58 -24.90 29.54
N ALA A 3 4.84 -24.64 29.87
CA ALA A 3 5.60 -23.49 29.35
C ALA A 3 5.84 -23.57 27.82
N LEU A 4 6.02 -24.78 27.29
CA LEU A 4 6.18 -25.04 25.86
C LEU A 4 4.88 -24.77 25.09
N LEU A 5 3.74 -25.10 25.70
CA LEU A 5 2.42 -24.90 25.12
C LEU A 5 2.04 -23.41 25.08
N ALA A 6 2.39 -22.65 26.12
CA ALA A 6 2.22 -21.20 26.17
C ALA A 6 3.09 -20.47 25.12
N GLN A 7 4.36 -20.89 24.96
CA GLN A 7 5.22 -20.36 23.90
C GLN A 7 4.66 -20.63 22.50
N ALA A 8 4.12 -21.82 22.25
CA ALA A 8 3.54 -22.17 20.96
C ALA A 8 2.30 -21.31 20.62
N GLN A 9 1.42 -21.04 21.60
CA GLN A 9 0.28 -20.14 21.42
C GLN A 9 0.71 -18.72 21.09
N GLN A 10 1.69 -18.18 21.82
CA GLN A 10 2.21 -16.83 21.57
C GLN A 10 2.83 -16.72 20.16
N LEU A 11 3.55 -17.75 19.71
CA LEU A 11 4.13 -17.79 18.37
C LEU A 11 3.04 -17.84 17.28
N GLN A 12 1.94 -18.56 17.53
CA GLN A 12 0.80 -18.62 16.63
C GLN A 12 0.10 -17.26 16.50
N GLU A 13 -0.13 -16.55 17.61
CA GLU A 13 -0.68 -15.18 17.59
C GLU A 13 0.23 -14.21 16.85
N GLN A 14 1.54 -14.28 17.08
CA GLN A 14 2.52 -13.45 16.38
C GLN A 14 2.54 -13.68 14.87
N LEU A 15 2.37 -14.93 14.41
CA LEU A 15 2.30 -15.24 12.99
C LEU A 15 1.03 -14.71 12.32
N VAL A 16 -0.11 -14.73 13.02
CA VAL A 16 -1.36 -14.15 12.52
C VAL A 16 -1.23 -12.63 12.42
N ALA A 17 -0.76 -11.98 13.49
CA ALA A 17 -0.56 -10.53 13.51
C ALA A 17 0.47 -10.06 12.48
N ALA A 18 1.54 -10.82 12.25
CA ALA A 18 2.53 -10.51 11.22
C ALA A 18 1.92 -10.60 9.81
N GLN A 19 1.09 -11.61 9.53
CA GLN A 19 0.39 -11.73 8.24
C GLN A 19 -0.58 -10.57 8.01
N GLU A 20 -1.36 -10.18 9.02
CA GLU A 20 -2.24 -9.00 8.92
C GLU A 20 -1.45 -7.71 8.70
N SER A 21 -0.36 -7.51 9.45
CA SER A 21 0.51 -6.34 9.32
C SER A 21 1.14 -6.25 7.93
N LEU A 22 1.57 -7.37 7.35
CA LEU A 22 2.07 -7.41 5.97
C LEU A 22 0.99 -7.06 4.96
N GLY A 23 -0.24 -7.54 5.17
CA GLY A 23 -1.39 -7.21 4.33
C GLY A 23 -1.74 -5.72 4.39
N HIS A 24 -1.62 -5.10 5.56
CA HIS A 24 -1.92 -3.68 5.76
C HIS A 24 -0.74 -2.74 5.57
N ALA A 25 0.47 -3.26 5.36
CA ALA A 25 1.64 -2.45 5.08
C ALA A 25 1.37 -1.58 3.85
N GLN A 26 1.58 -0.27 3.95
CA GLN A 26 1.32 0.64 2.84
C GLN A 26 2.63 1.05 2.18
N VAL A 27 2.65 0.97 0.86
CA VAL A 27 3.74 1.43 0.00
C VAL A 27 3.23 2.62 -0.79
N THR A 28 4.03 3.69 -0.83
CA THR A 28 3.72 4.89 -1.61
C THR A 28 4.58 4.93 -2.86
N GLY A 29 3.95 5.01 -4.03
CA GLY A 29 4.59 5.27 -5.31
C GLY A 29 4.26 6.68 -5.81
N SER A 30 5.14 7.27 -6.62
CA SER A 30 4.90 8.59 -7.20
C SER A 30 5.45 8.70 -8.62
N ALA A 31 4.71 9.40 -9.48
CA ALA A 31 5.10 9.71 -10.87
C ALA A 31 5.30 11.21 -11.08
N ALA A 32 6.04 11.56 -12.15
CA ALA A 32 6.38 12.93 -12.55
C ALA A 32 6.75 13.84 -11.37
N SER A 33 7.76 13.43 -10.60
CA SER A 33 8.25 14.19 -9.44
C SER A 33 7.18 14.49 -8.36
N GLY A 34 6.20 13.60 -8.20
CA GLY A 34 5.17 13.71 -7.17
C GLY A 34 3.95 14.53 -7.58
N LEU A 35 3.67 14.63 -8.87
CA LEU A 35 2.40 15.15 -9.40
C LEU A 35 1.26 14.14 -9.20
N VAL A 36 1.57 12.85 -9.32
CA VAL A 36 0.66 11.74 -9.00
C VAL A 36 1.31 10.90 -7.92
N THR A 37 0.56 10.56 -6.88
CA THR A 37 0.99 9.70 -5.78
C THR A 37 -0.06 8.63 -5.53
N ALA A 38 0.34 7.37 -5.49
CA ALA A 38 -0.53 6.24 -5.20
C ALA A 38 -0.07 5.54 -3.92
N VAL A 39 -1.01 5.16 -3.08
CA VAL A 39 -0.78 4.33 -1.90
C VAL A 39 -1.39 2.97 -2.17
N VAL A 40 -0.59 1.94 -2.03
CA VAL A 40 -0.96 0.54 -2.30
C VAL A 40 -0.66 -0.28 -1.05
N THR A 41 -1.48 -1.27 -0.74
CA THR A 41 -1.18 -2.23 0.31
C THR A 41 -0.05 -3.17 -0.11
N GLY A 42 0.54 -3.89 0.84
CA GLY A 42 1.53 -4.93 0.60
C GLY A 42 0.98 -6.12 -0.20
N THR A 43 -0.34 -6.25 -0.28
CA THR A 43 -1.05 -7.22 -1.15
C THR A 43 -1.30 -6.69 -2.56
N GLY A 44 -0.96 -5.43 -2.84
CA GLY A 44 -1.17 -4.79 -4.14
C GLY A 44 -2.56 -4.18 -4.33
N GLU A 45 -3.34 -4.02 -3.27
CA GLU A 45 -4.63 -3.32 -3.33
C GLU A 45 -4.43 -1.81 -3.28
N LEU A 46 -5.05 -1.08 -4.22
CA LEU A 46 -4.99 0.37 -4.26
C LEU A 46 -5.81 0.99 -3.11
N VAL A 47 -5.15 1.75 -2.24
CA VAL A 47 -5.78 2.44 -1.11
C VAL A 47 -6.21 3.85 -1.49
N SER A 48 -5.34 4.60 -2.17
CA SER A 48 -5.62 5.98 -2.56
C SER A 48 -4.74 6.45 -3.71
N VAL A 49 -5.27 7.38 -4.50
CA VAL A 49 -4.51 8.14 -5.51
C VAL A 49 -4.74 9.63 -5.26
N ALA A 50 -3.65 10.39 -5.21
CA ALA A 50 -3.66 11.84 -5.13
C ALA A 50 -3.02 12.41 -6.40
N ILE A 51 -3.73 13.32 -7.04
CA ILE A 51 -3.32 14.00 -8.27
C ILE A 51 -3.33 15.49 -7.97
N LYS A 52 -2.20 16.16 -8.21
CA LYS A 52 -2.13 17.60 -8.02
C LYS A 52 -2.75 18.35 -9.21
N PRO A 53 -3.32 19.55 -9.01
CA PRO A 53 -3.98 20.31 -10.09
C PRO A 53 -3.09 20.56 -11.30
N GLU A 54 -1.77 20.67 -11.11
CA GLU A 54 -0.80 20.90 -12.18
C GLU A 54 -0.71 19.73 -13.18
N ALA A 55 -1.17 18.54 -12.78
CA ALA A 55 -1.27 17.37 -13.66
C ALA A 55 -2.63 17.27 -14.36
N CYS A 56 -3.61 18.09 -13.96
CA CYS A 56 -4.98 18.04 -14.47
C CYS A 56 -5.17 19.08 -15.59
N ASP A 57 -4.56 18.83 -16.74
CA ASP A 57 -4.83 19.60 -17.95
C ASP A 57 -6.03 19.00 -18.70
N PRO A 58 -7.16 19.74 -18.87
CA PRO A 58 -8.31 19.25 -19.62
C PRO A 58 -8.04 19.03 -21.11
N GLU A 59 -7.00 19.66 -21.69
CA GLU A 59 -6.61 19.46 -23.08
C GLU A 59 -5.64 18.28 -23.26
N ASP A 60 -5.08 17.75 -22.17
CA ASP A 60 -4.09 16.66 -22.17
C ASP A 60 -4.39 15.59 -21.09
N ALA A 61 -5.59 15.03 -21.15
CA ALA A 61 -6.00 13.94 -20.26
C ALA A 61 -5.27 12.60 -20.53
N GLU A 62 -4.69 12.44 -21.71
CA GLU A 62 -3.96 11.23 -22.12
C GLU A 62 -2.67 11.09 -21.32
N THR A 63 -1.86 12.15 -21.24
CA THR A 63 -0.63 12.16 -20.45
C THR A 63 -0.89 11.93 -18.97
N LEU A 64 -2.00 12.45 -18.42
CA LEU A 64 -2.40 12.15 -17.04
C LEU A 64 -2.72 10.67 -16.85
N GLY A 65 -3.38 10.04 -17.83
CA GLY A 65 -3.65 8.60 -17.83
C GLY A 65 -2.37 7.77 -17.76
N ASP A 66 -1.38 8.11 -18.60
CA ASP A 66 -0.08 7.43 -18.64
C ASP A 66 0.71 7.55 -17.33
N MET A 67 0.47 8.60 -16.54
CA MET A 67 1.11 8.77 -15.23
C MET A 67 0.47 7.95 -14.12
N VAL A 68 -0.74 7.44 -14.32
CA VAL A 68 -1.51 6.65 -13.34
C VAL A 68 -1.32 5.14 -13.54
N VAL A 69 -1.09 4.70 -14.77
CA VAL A 69 -0.90 3.28 -15.17
C VAL A 69 0.55 2.83 -14.94
#